data_AF-A0A6N8GIG2-F1
#
_entry.id   AF-A0A6N8GIG2-F1
#
_cell.length_a   1.000
_cell.length_b   1.000
_cell.length_c   1.000
_cell.angle_alpha   90.00
_cell.angle_beta   90.00
_cell.angle_gamma   90.00
#
_symmetry.space_group_name_H-M   'P 1'
#
loop_
_entity.id
_entity.type
_entity.pdbx_description
1 polymer ?
#
loop_
_entity_poly.entity_id
_entity_poly.type
_entity_poly.pdbx_seq_one_letter_code
_entity_poly.pdbx_strand_id
1 'polypeptide(L)' 'MDTEANQERVQMVLARVRKVWPHEVAEEWLHGYNDVLEGARPIDLVRRGRTDEVLAALEVARA' A
#
# COMPACT_ATOMS: atom_id res chain seq x y z
N MET A 1 8.68 18.95 4.34
CA MET A 1 9.03 19.34 2.97
C MET A 1 9.30 18.04 2.20
N ASP A 2 8.33 17.11 2.22
CA ASP A 2 8.56 15.68 1.94
C ASP A 2 7.45 15.05 1.07
N THR A 3 6.65 15.90 0.42
CA THR A 3 5.47 15.47 -0.37
C THR A 3 5.87 14.67 -1.61
N GLU A 4 7.00 15.02 -2.23
CA GLU A 4 7.50 14.35 -3.43
C GLU A 4 8.00 12.94 -3.13
N ALA A 5 8.83 12.76 -2.10
CA ALA A 5 9.27 11.44 -1.64
C ALA A 5 8.08 10.57 -1.18
N ASN A 6 7.05 11.16 -0.59
CA ASN A 6 5.83 10.43 -0.25
C ASN A 6 5.05 10.00 -1.50
N GLN A 7 4.97 10.85 -2.52
CA GLN A 7 4.33 10.50 -3.78
C GLN A 7 5.06 9.37 -4.48
N GLU A 8 6.40 9.39 -4.53
CA GLU A 8 7.21 8.32 -5.12
C GLU A 8 6.97 6.97 -4.43
N ARG A 9 6.92 6.95 -3.08
CA ARG A 9 6.62 5.73 -2.33
C ARG A 9 5.23 5.18 -2.63
N VAL A 10 4.22 6.05 -2.72
CA VAL A 10 2.86 5.63 -3.10
C VAL A 10 2.84 5.03 -4.49
N GLN A 11 3.50 5.65 -5.47
CA GLN A 11 3.58 5.12 -6.83
C GLN A 11 4.32 3.78 -6.90
N MET A 12 5.41 3.63 -6.14
CA MET A 12 6.14 2.37 -6.03
C MET A 12 5.24 1.25 -5.47
N VAL A 13 4.52 1.51 -4.38
CA VAL A 13 3.60 0.53 -3.79
C VAL A 13 2.48 0.20 -4.76
N LEU A 14 1.85 1.20 -5.39
CA LEU A 14 0.80 0.97 -6.40
C LEU A 14 1.31 0.08 -7.55
N ALA A 15 2.51 0.35 -8.07
CA ALA A 15 3.11 -0.46 -9.11
C ALA A 15 3.33 -1.91 -8.66
N ARG A 16 3.62 -2.15 -7.38
CA ARG A 16 3.81 -3.50 -6.82
C ARG A 16 2.48 -4.21 -6.59
N VAL A 17 1.47 -3.53 -6.06
CA VAL A 17 0.13 -4.07 -5.84
C VAL A 17 -0.54 -4.44 -7.17
N ARG A 18 -0.38 -3.62 -8.21
CA ARG A 18 -0.91 -3.89 -9.56
C ARG A 18 -0.26 -5.08 -10.29
N LYS A 19 0.87 -5.60 -9.78
CA LYS A 19 1.44 -6.88 -10.25
C LYS A 19 0.73 -8.08 -9.65
N VAL A 20 0.00 -7.89 -8.55
CA VAL A 20 -0.74 -8.95 -7.85
C VAL A 20 -2.21 -8.96 -8.28
N TRP A 21 -2.82 -7.78 -8.37
CA TRP A 21 -4.25 -7.66 -8.70
C TRP A 21 -4.54 -6.67 -9.82
N PRO A 22 -5.71 -6.77 -10.48
CA PRO A 22 -6.24 -5.74 -11.37
C PRO A 22 -6.33 -4.37 -10.68
N HIS A 23 -6.41 -3.31 -11.49
CA HIS A 23 -6.40 -1.93 -11.01
C HIS A 23 -7.47 -1.65 -9.94
N GLU A 24 -8.70 -2.07 -10.16
CA GLU A 24 -9.82 -1.84 -9.25
C GLU A 24 -9.57 -2.45 -7.86
N VAL A 25 -9.15 -3.72 -7.82
CA VAL A 25 -8.81 -4.43 -6.57
C VAL A 25 -7.59 -3.80 -5.89
N ALA A 26 -6.60 -3.33 -6.66
CA ALA A 26 -5.43 -2.63 -6.12
C ALA A 26 -5.81 -1.32 -5.44
N GLU A 27 -6.71 -0.54 -6.04
CA GLU A 27 -7.25 0.70 -5.46
C GLU A 27 -8.06 0.40 -4.19
N GLU A 28 -8.97 -0.57 -4.25
CA GLU A 28 -9.75 -0.99 -3.08
C GLU A 28 -8.86 -1.45 -1.93
N TRP A 29 -7.81 -2.22 -2.21
CA TRP A 29 -6.87 -2.66 -1.19
C TRP A 29 -6.09 -1.49 -0.56
N LEU A 30 -5.61 -0.54 -1.38
CA LEU A 30 -4.82 0.60 -0.89
C LEU A 30 -5.65 1.58 -0.05
N HIS A 31 -6.92 1.77 -0.41
CA HIS A 31 -7.83 2.73 0.20
C HIS A 31 -8.76 2.11 1.24
N GLY A 32 -8.89 0.79 1.27
CA GLY A 32 -9.67 0.03 2.25
C GLY A 32 -8.94 -0.19 3.56
N TYR A 33 -9.70 -0.52 4.60
CA TYR A 33 -9.14 -0.99 5.86
C TYR A 33 -8.60 -2.40 5.70
N ASN A 34 -7.42 -2.65 6.26
CA ASN A 34 -6.72 -3.91 6.07
C ASN A 34 -6.49 -4.60 7.43
N ASP A 35 -7.01 -5.81 7.57
CA ASP A 35 -6.93 -6.58 8.83
C ASP A 35 -5.49 -6.96 9.22
N VAL A 36 -4.61 -7.20 8.24
CA VAL A 36 -3.18 -7.48 8.47
C VAL A 36 -2.47 -6.23 9.03
N LEU A 37 -2.99 -5.05 8.72
CA LEU A 37 -2.48 -3.76 9.18
C LEU A 37 -3.28 -3.20 10.36
N GLU A 38 -3.90 -4.08 11.16
CA GLU A 38 -4.67 -3.70 12.36
C GLU A 38 -5.81 -2.70 12.04
N GLY A 39 -6.44 -2.85 10.87
CA GLY A 39 -7.49 -1.96 10.40
C GLY A 39 -6.97 -0.61 9.88
N ALA A 40 -5.67 -0.45 9.66
CA ALA A 40 -5.14 0.72 8.97
C ALA A 40 -5.34 0.63 7.45
N ARG A 41 -5.39 1.79 6.78
CA ARG A 41 -5.38 1.87 5.32
C ARG A 41 -3.93 1.84 4.82
N PRO A 42 -3.56 0.97 3.87
CA PRO A 42 -2.20 0.91 3.36
C PRO A 42 -1.66 2.26 2.87
N ILE A 43 -2.45 3.04 2.13
CA ILE A 43 -2.01 4.34 1.60
C ILE A 43 -1.62 5.35 2.68
N ASP A 44 -2.29 5.31 3.84
CA ASP A 44 -1.98 6.20 4.95
C ASP A 44 -0.65 5.81 5.62
N LEU A 45 -0.35 4.50 5.69
CA LEU A 45 0.93 4.01 6.21
C LEU A 45 2.09 4.38 5.29
N VAL A 46 1.93 4.23 3.97
CA VAL A 46 2.94 4.64 2.99
C VAL A 46 3.25 6.13 3.13
N ARG A 47 2.23 6.99 3.24
CA ARG A 47 2.39 8.43 3.45
C ARG A 47 3.05 8.81 4.77
N ARG A 48 2.99 7.93 5.77
CA ARG A 48 3.68 8.06 7.07
C ARG A 48 5.09 7.45 7.06
N GLY A 49 5.57 6.98 5.91
CA GLY A 49 6.89 6.35 5.77
C GLY A 49 6.94 4.88 6.18
N ARG A 50 5.82 4.28 6.61
CA ARG A 50 5.73 2.86 7.03
C ARG A 50 5.52 1.94 5.82
N THR A 51 6.39 2.08 4.82
CA THR A 51 6.24 1.39 3.53
C THR A 51 6.54 -0.11 3.64
N ASP A 52 7.53 -0.49 4.44
CA ASP A 52 7.93 -1.90 4.59
C ASP A 52 6.82 -2.76 5.18
N GLU A 53 6.03 -2.22 6.10
CA GLU A 53 4.86 -2.91 6.67
C GLU A 53 3.78 -3.16 5.62
N VAL A 54 3.55 -2.19 4.73
CA VAL A 54 2.59 -2.34 3.63
C VAL A 54 3.07 -3.38 2.63
N LEU A 55 4.36 -3.42 2.33
CA LEU A 55 4.94 -4.46 1.48
C LEU A 55 4.83 -5.83 2.13
N ALA A 56 5.09 -5.96 3.44
CA ALA A 56 4.89 -7.21 4.15
C ALA A 56 3.43 -7.69 4.13
N ALA A 57 2.46 -6.78 4.34
CA ALA A 57 1.04 -7.11 4.26
C ALA A 57 0.61 -7.53 2.84
N LEU A 58 1.19 -6.93 1.80
CA LEU A 58 0.97 -7.36 0.41
C LEU A 58 1.47 -8.79 0.16
N GLU A 59 2.61 -9.15 0.76
CA GLU A 59 3.17 -10.49 0.66
C GLU A 59 2.31 -11.54 1.39
N VAL A 60 1.66 -11.18 2.50
CA VAL A 60 0.65 -12.03 3.16
C VAL A 60 -0.60 -12.18 2.29
N ALA A 61 -1.09 -11.09 1.71
CA ALA A 61 -2.33 -11.10 0.94
C ALA A 61 -2.23 -11.83 -0.42
N ARG A 62 -1.02 -12.00 -0.96
CA ARG A 62 -0.78 -12.77 -2.21
C ARG A 62 -0.53 -14.27 -1.98
N ALA A 63 -0.27 -14.68 -0.74
CA ALA A 63 0.07 -16.06 -0.37
C ALA A 63 -1.20 -16.92 -0.28
#